data_AF-A0A8S2ZP41-F1
#
_entry.id   AF-A0A8S2ZP41-F1
#
_cell.length_a   1.000
_cell.length_b   1.000
_cell.length_c   1.000
_cell.angle_alpha   90.00
_cell.angle_beta   90.00
_cell.angle_gamma   90.00
#
_symmetry.space_group_name_H-M   'P 1'
#
loop_
_entity.id
_entity.type
_entity.pdbx_description
1 polymer ?
#
loop_
_entity_poly.entity_id
_entity_poly.type
_entity_poly.pdbx_seq_one_letter_code
_entity_poly.pdbx_strand_id
1 'polypeptide(L)'
;LLKATQYTIQLPSGCPSAEGPLKTRSEWSASFHTYELLKITDWYPNIALKQSVDPGNSWSITFNNSLDHSTLNKSLFKFEPEVNGL
;
A
#
# COMPACT_ATOMS: atom_id res chain seq x y z
N LEU A 1 13.49 -9.00 0.46
CA LEU A 1 13.93 -7.64 0.06
C LEU A 1 13.96 -6.75 1.29
N LEU A 2 14.87 -5.78 1.35
CA LEU A 2 14.89 -4.77 2.41
C LEU A 2 13.65 -3.88 2.29
N LYS A 3 13.17 -3.35 3.41
CA LYS A 3 12.03 -2.43 3.47
C LYS A 3 12.46 -1.03 3.00
N ALA A 4 11.51 -0.22 2.53
CA ALA A 4 11.76 1.16 2.09
C ALA A 4 12.97 1.31 1.16
N THR A 5 13.11 0.37 0.21
CA THR A 5 14.31 0.28 -0.64
C THR A 5 13.91 0.27 -2.11
N GLN A 6 14.56 1.13 -2.89
CA GLN A 6 14.46 1.12 -4.35
C GLN A 6 15.32 -0.01 -4.91
N TYR A 7 14.71 -0.88 -5.70
CA TYR A 7 15.41 -1.90 -6.45
C TYR A 7 15.33 -1.59 -7.95
N THR A 8 16.43 -1.79 -8.64
CA THR A 8 16.50 -1.75 -10.10
C THR A 8 16.94 -3.11 -10.58
N ILE A 9 16.14 -3.73 -11.43
CA ILE A 9 16.47 -4.95 -12.16
C ILE A 9 16.99 -4.53 -13.52
N GLN A 10 18.15 -5.05 -13.91
CA GLN A 10 18.73 -4.85 -15.23
C GLN A 10 19.02 -6.21 -15.85
N LEU A 11 18.49 -6.42 -17.06
CA LEU A 11 18.75 -7.59 -17.88
C LEU A 11 19.39 -7.10 -19.19
N PRO A 12 20.66 -7.42 -19.44
CA PRO A 12 21.28 -7.14 -20.72
C PRO A 12 20.56 -7.83 -21.89
N SER A 13 20.85 -7.38 -23.12
CA SER A 13 20.45 -8.13 -24.31
C SER A 13 21.10 -9.52 -24.33
N GLY A 14 20.39 -10.51 -24.84
CA GLY A 14 20.87 -11.89 -24.98
C GLY A 14 20.68 -12.77 -23.74
N CYS A 15 20.04 -12.30 -22.67
CA CYS A 15 19.73 -13.11 -21.49
C CYS A 15 18.86 -14.31 -21.88
N PRO A 16 19.23 -15.54 -21.46
CA PRO A 16 18.46 -16.74 -21.75
C PRO A 16 17.14 -16.78 -20.96
N SER A 17 16.10 -17.37 -21.56
CA SER A 17 14.84 -17.68 -20.88
C SER A 17 14.87 -19.09 -20.29
N ALA A 18 14.22 -19.27 -19.14
CA ALA A 18 13.99 -20.59 -18.55
C ALA A 18 12.79 -21.33 -19.20
N GLU A 19 11.90 -20.60 -19.89
CA GLU A 19 10.67 -21.14 -20.47
C GLU A 19 10.82 -21.55 -21.94
N GLY A 20 11.88 -21.12 -22.63
CA GLY A 20 12.07 -21.41 -24.05
C GLY A 20 13.36 -20.86 -24.66
N PRO A 21 13.56 -21.04 -25.98
CA PRO A 21 14.84 -20.73 -26.64
C PRO A 21 15.06 -19.24 -26.93
N LEU A 22 14.02 -18.41 -26.79
CA LEU A 22 14.11 -16.98 -27.07
C LEU A 22 14.90 -16.26 -25.98
N LYS A 23 15.78 -15.35 -26.42
CA LYS A 23 16.59 -14.49 -25.57
C LYS A 23 16.03 -13.06 -25.55
N THR A 24 16.36 -12.28 -24.53
CA THR A 24 16.07 -10.83 -24.54
C THR A 24 16.70 -10.19 -25.78
N ARG A 25 15.94 -9.40 -26.54
CA ARG A 25 16.41 -8.80 -27.81
C ARG A 25 17.19 -7.50 -27.58
N SER A 26 16.79 -6.75 -26.57
CA SER A 26 17.41 -5.52 -26.14
C SER A 26 17.62 -5.58 -24.63
N GLU A 27 18.38 -4.62 -24.09
CA GLU A 27 18.40 -4.39 -22.66
C GLU A 27 16.96 -4.14 -22.16
N TRP A 28 16.67 -4.69 -20.99
CA TRP A 28 15.41 -4.50 -20.27
C TRP A 28 15.73 -4.11 -18.85
N SER A 29 15.03 -3.09 -18.34
CA SER A 29 15.14 -2.69 -16.95
C SER A 29 13.78 -2.39 -16.35
N ALA A 30 13.65 -2.65 -15.06
CA ALA A 30 12.47 -2.30 -14.28
C ALA A 30 12.91 -1.85 -12.89
N SER A 31 12.25 -0.83 -12.37
CA SER A 31 12.51 -0.32 -11.03
C SER A 31 11.23 -0.36 -10.20
N PHE A 32 11.38 -0.72 -8.94
CA PHE A 32 10.28 -0.73 -7.99
C PHE A 32 10.77 -0.37 -6.59
N HIS A 33 9.85 0.04 -5.73
CA HIS A 33 10.13 0.36 -4.33
C HIS A 33 9.41 -0.64 -3.43
N THR A 34 10.11 -1.18 -2.44
CA THR A 34 9.45 -2.00 -1.41
C THR A 34 8.72 -1.12 -0.41
N TYR A 35 7.65 -1.64 0.20
CA TYR A 35 6.83 -0.86 1.13
C TYR A 35 7.66 -0.17 2.22
N GLU A 36 7.32 1.10 2.46
CA GLU A 36 7.86 1.86 3.59
C GLU A 36 7.28 1.35 4.92
N LEU A 37 7.75 1.91 6.03
CA LEU A 37 7.01 1.80 7.29
C LEU A 37 5.58 2.32 7.10
N LEU A 38 4.61 1.56 7.62
CA LEU A 38 3.19 1.91 7.52
C LEU A 38 2.93 3.20 8.30
N LYS A 39 2.33 4.19 7.65
CA LYS A 39 1.99 5.49 8.19
C LYS A 39 0.57 5.85 7.78
N ILE A 40 -0.13 6.55 8.66
CA ILE A 40 -1.38 7.24 8.31
C ILE A 40 -0.99 8.50 7.54
N THR A 41 -1.53 8.65 6.33
CA THR A 41 -1.27 9.82 5.48
C THR A 41 -2.45 10.78 5.48
N ASP A 42 -3.65 10.28 5.75
CA ASP A 42 -4.87 11.09 5.83
C ASP A 42 -5.95 10.35 6.65
N TRP A 43 -6.96 11.08 7.09
CA TRP A 43 -8.18 10.53 7.65
C TRP A 43 -9.38 11.43 7.32
N TYR A 44 -10.57 10.86 7.33
CA TYR A 44 -11.82 11.58 7.11
C TYR A 44 -12.85 11.16 8.17
N PRO A 45 -13.67 12.08 8.70
CA PRO A 45 -13.54 13.54 8.54
C PRO A 45 -12.35 14.09 9.34
N ASN A 46 -11.68 15.12 8.80
CA ASN A 46 -10.54 15.77 9.44
C ASN A 46 -10.90 17.21 9.84
N ILE A 47 -10.88 17.48 11.15
CA ILE A 47 -11.18 18.80 11.72
C ILE A 47 -10.23 19.89 11.20
N ALA A 48 -9.00 19.53 10.80
CA ALA A 48 -8.04 20.48 10.20
C ALA A 48 -8.56 21.11 8.89
N LEU A 49 -9.48 20.43 8.19
CA LEU A 49 -10.09 20.92 6.95
C LEU A 49 -11.42 21.67 7.19
N LYS A 50 -11.77 21.98 8.45
CA LYS A 50 -13.04 22.62 8.85
C LYS A 50 -14.30 21.94 8.28
N GLN A 51 -14.23 20.63 8.05
CA GLN A 51 -15.37 19.86 7.59
C GLN A 51 -16.32 19.60 8.77
N SER A 52 -17.62 19.81 8.56
CA SER A 52 -18.63 19.44 9.55
C SER A 52 -18.60 17.93 9.78
N VAL A 53 -18.59 17.52 11.04
CA VAL A 53 -18.73 16.12 11.44
C VAL A 53 -20.17 15.91 11.83
N ASP A 54 -21.00 15.55 10.86
CA ASP A 54 -22.42 15.32 11.07
C ASP A 54 -22.67 13.84 11.41
N PRO A 55 -23.70 13.53 12.23
CA PRO A 55 -24.10 12.15 12.45
C PRO A 55 -24.37 11.40 11.14
N GLY A 56 -23.81 10.21 11.00
CA GLY A 56 -23.92 9.38 9.79
C GLY A 56 -22.76 9.52 8.80
N ASN A 57 -21.84 10.46 9.01
CA ASN A 57 -20.62 10.52 8.20
C ASN A 57 -19.76 9.26 8.42
N SER A 58 -19.29 8.67 7.32
CA SER A 58 -18.33 7.57 7.38
C SER A 58 -16.98 8.07 7.90
N TRP A 59 -16.29 7.21 8.63
CA TRP A 59 -14.91 7.45 9.04
C TRP A 59 -13.97 6.55 8.27
N SER A 60 -12.84 7.09 7.82
CA SER A 60 -11.82 6.35 7.08
C SER A 60 -10.41 6.85 7.38
N ILE A 61 -9.44 5.94 7.33
CA ILE A 61 -8.00 6.24 7.39
C ILE A 61 -7.38 5.84 6.06
N THR A 62 -6.51 6.69 5.53
CA THR A 62 -5.66 6.39 4.37
C THR A 62 -4.23 6.10 4.83
N PHE A 63 -3.65 5.02 4.30
CA PHE A 63 -2.27 4.62 4.58
C PHE A 63 -1.37 4.82 3.37
N ASN A 64 -0.07 5.00 3.60
CA ASN A 64 0.94 5.11 2.55
C ASN A 64 1.22 3.80 1.79
N ASN A 65 0.76 2.66 2.31
CA ASN A 65 0.95 1.35 1.71
C ASN A 65 -0.40 0.65 1.55
N SER A 66 -0.52 -0.18 0.51
CA SER A 66 -1.65 -1.11 0.39
C SER A 66 -1.62 -2.12 1.54
N LEU A 67 -2.79 -2.43 2.10
CA LEU A 67 -2.95 -3.40 3.16
C LEU A 67 -3.51 -4.71 2.60
N ASP A 68 -3.13 -5.83 3.22
CA ASP A 68 -3.77 -7.12 2.95
C ASP A 68 -5.14 -7.15 3.62
N HIS A 69 -6.19 -6.99 2.81
CA HIS A 69 -7.58 -6.95 3.27
C HIS A 69 -8.00 -8.22 4.03
N SER A 70 -7.37 -9.37 3.77
CA SER A 70 -7.68 -10.62 4.46
C SER A 70 -7.25 -10.61 5.93
N THR A 71 -6.31 -9.73 6.29
CA THR A 71 -5.80 -9.58 7.65
C THR A 71 -6.54 -8.50 8.45
N LEU A 72 -7.29 -7.63 7.75
CA LEU A 72 -8.03 -6.54 8.38
C LEU A 72 -9.27 -7.06 9.07
N ASN A 73 -9.29 -6.94 10.39
CA ASN A 73 -10.41 -7.35 11.23
C ASN A 73 -10.67 -6.31 12.32
N LYS A 74 -11.89 -6.35 12.90
CA LYS A 74 -12.35 -5.35 13.87
C LYS A 74 -11.49 -5.25 15.13
N SER A 75 -10.81 -6.32 15.56
CA SER A 75 -9.99 -6.28 16.79
C SER A 75 -8.71 -5.47 16.65
N LEU A 76 -8.34 -5.07 15.42
CA LEU A 76 -7.25 -4.12 15.19
C LEU A 76 -7.62 -2.68 15.56
N PHE A 77 -8.91 -2.40 15.77
CA PHE A 77 -9.42 -1.06 16.03
C PHE A 77 -10.04 -0.99 17.43
N LYS A 78 -9.78 0.12 18.11
CA LYS A 78 -10.40 0.45 19.40
C LYS A 78 -11.21 1.72 19.22
N PHE A 79 -12.50 1.65 19.55
CA PHE A 79 -13.42 2.77 19.47
C PHE A 79 -13.83 3.19 20.87
N GLU A 80 -13.74 4.49 21.17
CA GLU A 80 -14.14 5.07 22.45
C GLU A 80 -14.97 6.35 22.21
N PRO A 81 -16.18 6.46 22.78
CA PRO A 81 -16.90 5.43 23.53
C PRO A 81 -17.27 4.21 22.66
N GLU A 82 -17.61 3.10 23.30
CA GLU A 82 -18.10 1.93 22.58
C GLU A 82 -19.35 2.29 21.77
N VAL A 83 -19.35 1.97 20.48
CA VAL A 83 -20.45 2.26 19.56
C VAL A 83 -21.19 0.95 19.27
N ASN A 84 -22.32 0.76 19.94
CA ASN A 84 -23.15 -0.43 19.75
C ASN A 84 -23.78 -0.47 18.35
N GLY A 85 -23.65 -1.60 17.65
CA GLY A 85 -24.30 -1.83 16.35
C GLY A 85 -23.40 -1.64 15.12
N LEU A 86 -22.08 -1.49 15.29
CA LEU A 86 -21.08 -1.54 14.21
C LEU A 86 -20.60 -2.96 13.91
#